data_AF-A0A520FXS1-F1
#
_entry.id   AF-A0A520FXS1-F1
#
_cell.length_a   1.000
_cell.length_b   1.000
_cell.length_c   1.000
_cell.angle_alpha   90.00
_cell.angle_beta   90.00
_cell.angle_gamma   90.00
#
_symmetry.space_group_name_H-M   'P 1'
#
loop_
_entity.id
_entity.type
_entity.pdbx_description
1 polymer ?
#
loop_
_entity_poly.entity_id
_entity_poly.type
_entity_poly.pdbx_seq_one_letter_code
_entity_poly.pdbx_strand_id
1 'polypeptide(L)'
;LAGETPAQFILFDCLGDATGSLLDRPLAARRTALEAFHAAHGGAALLLSPYTEDVAVASGWLARAGEALDGVVAKRADDPYRPGERAMLKVKQQRTADCVVGGFRYAEGKREVGSLLLGLYDDAGLLDHVGFTTALAGVDRGALTAQLETLIEPPGFTGNAPGGPSRWATERSVAWQPLRPELVAEVRYDQVTGGRFRHGTGFLRWRPDKAPGQCRRDQLAPELRPGRLLPILSVG
;
A
#
# COMPACT_ATOMS: atom_id res chain seq x y z
N LEU A 1 0.22 29.06 -3.55
CA LEU A 1 -0.13 27.80 -2.85
C LEU A 1 -1.60 27.39 -3.04
N ALA A 2 -2.61 28.01 -2.41
CA ALA A 2 -4.01 27.56 -2.56
C ALA A 2 -4.57 27.66 -4.00
N GLY A 3 -4.13 28.64 -4.79
CA GLY A 3 -4.48 28.77 -6.21
C GLY A 3 -3.67 27.86 -7.17
N GLU A 4 -2.56 27.28 -6.71
CA GLU A 4 -1.67 26.44 -7.53
C GLU A 4 -1.90 24.94 -7.28
N THR A 5 -2.49 24.59 -6.14
CA THR A 5 -2.83 23.21 -5.76
C THR A 5 -4.19 23.22 -5.05
N PRO A 6 -5.30 23.26 -5.81
CA PRO A 6 -6.63 23.32 -5.22
C PRO A 6 -6.89 22.04 -4.41
N ALA A 7 -7.41 22.21 -3.19
CA ALA A 7 -7.82 21.12 -2.33
C ALA A 7 -9.33 20.93 -2.40
N GLN A 8 -9.77 19.68 -2.28
CA GLN A 8 -11.17 19.31 -2.15
C GLN A 8 -11.37 18.61 -0.81
N PHE A 9 -12.46 18.93 -0.12
CA PHE A 9 -12.85 18.29 1.12
C PHE A 9 -13.98 17.30 0.84
N ILE A 10 -13.75 16.01 1.13
CA ILE A 10 -14.73 14.94 0.92
C ILE A 10 -15.36 14.59 2.28
N LEU A 11 -16.65 14.87 2.40
CA LEU A 11 -17.46 14.58 3.59
C LEU A 11 -17.85 13.10 3.63
N PHE A 12 -17.67 12.45 4.78
CA PHE A 12 -17.94 11.01 4.95
C PHE A 12 -18.66 10.65 6.27
N ASP A 13 -18.87 11.61 7.17
CA ASP A 13 -19.64 11.45 8.41
C ASP A 13 -20.12 12.82 8.92
N CYS A 14 -21.16 12.84 9.75
CA CYS A 14 -21.64 14.05 10.44
C CYS A 14 -21.73 13.76 11.93
N LEU A 15 -20.88 14.43 12.72
CA LEU A 15 -20.75 14.16 14.15
C LEU A 15 -21.60 15.10 15.02
N GLY A 16 -22.22 16.11 14.42
CA GLY A 16 -23.06 17.08 15.08
C GLY A 16 -23.68 18.05 14.07
N ASP A 17 -24.81 18.63 14.45
CA ASP A 17 -25.53 19.64 13.68
C ASP A 17 -26.00 20.79 14.60
N ALA A 18 -26.90 21.65 14.10
CA ALA A 18 -27.43 22.79 14.86
C ALA A 18 -28.21 22.38 16.12
N THR A 19 -28.65 21.12 16.22
CA THR A 19 -29.41 20.58 17.36
C THR A 19 -28.50 19.92 18.41
N GLY A 20 -27.25 19.60 18.06
CA GLY A 20 -26.25 19.11 19.00
C GLY A 20 -25.41 17.95 18.47
N SER A 21 -24.89 17.15 19.40
CA SER A 21 -24.02 16.01 19.10
C SER A 21 -24.80 14.86 18.45
N LEU A 22 -24.20 14.25 17.43
CA LEU A 22 -24.71 13.05 16.77
C LEU A 22 -23.83 11.81 17.05
N LEU A 23 -22.85 11.90 17.96
CA LEU A 23 -21.89 10.82 18.22
C LEU A 23 -22.57 9.50 18.61
N ASP A 24 -23.58 9.56 19.49
CA ASP A 24 -24.32 8.39 19.97
C ASP A 24 -25.38 7.89 18.97
N ARG A 25 -25.56 8.59 17.85
CA ARG A 25 -26.54 8.22 16.83
C ARG A 25 -25.95 7.18 15.88
N PRO A 26 -26.75 6.23 15.38
CA PRO A 26 -26.33 5.28 14.34
C PRO A 26 -25.79 5.98 13.09
N LEU A 27 -24.84 5.34 12.39
CA LEU A 27 -24.27 5.86 11.14
C LEU A 27 -25.33 6.23 10.11
N ALA A 28 -26.42 5.46 9.98
CA ALA A 28 -27.51 5.78 9.06
C ALA A 28 -28.14 7.16 9.33
N ALA A 29 -28.35 7.51 10.59
CA ALA A 29 -28.87 8.82 10.99
C ALA A 29 -27.84 9.93 10.73
N ARG A 30 -26.57 9.68 11.04
CA ARG A 30 -25.46 10.62 10.77
C ARG A 30 -25.28 10.84 9.27
N ARG A 31 -25.47 9.81 8.44
CA ARG A 31 -25.41 9.91 6.98
C ARG A 31 -26.53 10.77 6.43
N THR A 32 -27.75 10.59 6.94
CA THR A 32 -28.90 11.44 6.59
C THR A 32 -28.63 12.92 6.91
N ALA A 33 -28.10 13.21 8.10
CA ALA A 33 -27.73 14.57 8.48
C ALA A 33 -26.61 15.15 7.59
N LEU A 34 -25.61 14.32 7.24
CA LEU A 34 -24.54 14.70 6.32
C LEU A 34 -25.05 15.07 4.92
N GLU A 35 -25.98 14.27 4.39
CA GLU A 35 -26.60 14.51 3.09
C GLU A 35 -27.42 15.80 3.07
N ALA A 36 -28.20 16.04 4.12
CA ALA A 36 -28.92 17.31 4.28
C ALA A 36 -27.96 18.51 4.36
N PHE A 37 -26.86 18.38 5.11
CA PHE A 37 -25.83 19.42 5.18
C PHE A 37 -25.19 19.68 3.81
N HIS A 38 -24.82 18.63 3.08
CA HIS A 38 -24.21 18.75 1.76
C HIS A 38 -25.19 19.31 0.73
N ALA A 39 -26.48 18.97 0.79
CA ALA A 39 -27.49 19.55 -0.09
C ALA A 39 -27.60 21.08 0.06
N ALA A 40 -27.40 21.60 1.27
CA ALA A 40 -27.45 23.03 1.56
C ALA A 40 -26.11 23.77 1.28
N HIS A 41 -24.96 23.10 1.38
CA HIS A 41 -23.64 23.76 1.39
C HIS A 41 -22.61 23.18 0.40
N GLY A 42 -22.97 22.14 -0.36
CA GLY A 42 -22.06 21.43 -1.26
C GLY A 42 -21.56 22.31 -2.42
N GLY A 43 -20.45 21.89 -3.03
CA GLY A 43 -19.87 22.60 -4.17
C GLY A 43 -18.57 21.98 -4.67
N ALA A 44 -17.89 22.65 -5.61
CA ALA A 44 -16.69 22.10 -6.26
C ALA A 44 -15.52 21.78 -5.29
N ALA A 45 -15.48 22.46 -4.14
CA ALA A 45 -14.48 22.25 -3.09
C ALA A 45 -14.99 21.38 -1.93
N LEU A 46 -16.30 21.12 -1.84
CA LEU A 46 -16.94 20.39 -0.76
C LEU A 46 -17.80 19.27 -1.35
N LEU A 47 -17.22 18.08 -1.40
CA LEU A 47 -17.80 16.90 -2.04
C LEU A 47 -18.35 15.95 -0.98
N LEU A 48 -19.29 15.10 -1.38
CA LEU A 48 -19.82 14.02 -0.55
C LEU A 48 -19.22 12.69 -0.98
N SER A 49 -18.78 11.86 -0.03
CA SER A 49 -18.36 10.50 -0.35
C SER A 49 -19.55 9.66 -0.80
N PRO A 50 -19.42 8.84 -1.86
CA PRO A 50 -20.44 7.87 -2.21
C PRO A 50 -20.59 6.86 -1.06
N TYR A 51 -21.80 6.34 -0.89
CA TYR A 51 -22.09 5.25 0.05
C TYR A 51 -23.15 4.34 -0.57
N THR A 52 -23.13 3.08 -0.17
CA THR A 52 -24.11 2.07 -0.61
C THR A 52 -24.27 1.04 0.49
N GLU A 53 -25.46 0.48 0.60
CA GLU A 53 -25.75 -0.72 1.40
C GLU A 53 -25.70 -1.99 0.54
N ASP A 54 -25.61 -1.84 -0.78
CA ASP A 54 -25.51 -2.95 -1.73
C ASP A 54 -24.05 -3.43 -1.86
N VAL A 55 -23.82 -4.67 -1.44
CA VAL A 55 -22.52 -5.34 -1.52
C VAL A 55 -22.00 -5.48 -2.95
N ALA A 56 -22.89 -5.62 -3.95
CA ALA A 56 -22.51 -5.74 -5.35
C ALA A 56 -21.96 -4.40 -5.87
N VAL A 57 -22.60 -3.28 -5.51
CA VAL A 57 -22.12 -1.93 -5.82
C VAL A 57 -20.78 -1.67 -5.12
N ALA A 58 -20.67 -1.97 -3.83
CA ALA A 58 -19.43 -1.81 -3.07
C ALA A 58 -18.28 -2.66 -3.65
N SER A 59 -18.58 -3.89 -4.09
CA SER A 59 -17.62 -4.77 -4.76
C SER A 59 -17.17 -4.21 -6.11
N GLY A 60 -18.11 -3.62 -6.87
CA GLY A 60 -17.80 -2.89 -8.12
C GLY A 60 -16.93 -1.66 -7.91
N TRP A 61 -17.08 -0.95 -6.79
CA TRP A 61 -16.15 0.13 -6.39
C TRP A 61 -14.77 -0.43 -6.04
N LEU A 62 -14.72 -1.48 -5.22
CA LEU A 62 -13.46 -2.10 -4.80
C LEU A 62 -12.64 -2.62 -5.99
N ALA A 63 -13.28 -3.25 -6.98
CA ALA A 63 -12.62 -3.73 -8.18
C ALA A 63 -11.98 -2.60 -9.02
N ARG A 64 -12.62 -1.43 -9.05
CA ARG A 64 -12.15 -0.24 -9.80
C ARG A 64 -11.22 0.67 -8.99
N ALA A 65 -11.16 0.49 -7.67
CA ALA A 65 -10.36 1.34 -6.78
C ALA A 65 -8.89 1.38 -7.22
N GLY A 66 -8.37 0.28 -7.78
CA GLY A 66 -7.01 0.11 -8.29
C GLY A 66 -6.40 1.28 -9.09
N GLU A 67 -7.24 2.13 -9.70
CA GLU A 67 -6.85 3.25 -10.55
C GLU A 67 -6.64 4.59 -9.83
N ALA A 68 -7.32 4.85 -8.72
CA ALA A 68 -7.22 6.14 -8.00
C ALA A 68 -7.53 6.10 -6.49
N LEU A 69 -8.03 4.99 -5.95
CA LEU A 69 -8.44 4.82 -4.56
C LEU A 69 -7.82 3.56 -3.95
N ASP A 70 -7.56 3.57 -2.64
CA ASP A 70 -6.97 2.40 -1.97
C ASP A 70 -7.95 1.21 -1.84
N GLY A 71 -9.26 1.49 -1.81
CA GLY A 71 -10.30 0.51 -1.55
C GLY A 71 -11.56 1.15 -0.99
N VAL A 72 -12.33 0.37 -0.23
CA VAL A 72 -13.59 0.79 0.40
C VAL A 72 -13.48 0.73 1.92
N VAL A 73 -14.27 1.57 2.60
CA VAL A 73 -14.42 1.54 4.05
C VAL A 73 -15.79 0.97 4.38
N ALA A 74 -15.83 -0.17 5.05
CA ALA A 74 -17.05 -0.75 5.57
C ALA A 74 -17.23 -0.33 7.04
N LYS A 75 -18.42 0.19 7.35
CA LYS A 75 -18.84 0.60 8.68
C LYS A 75 -20.17 -0.07 8.97
N ARG A 76 -20.43 -0.44 10.23
CA ARG A 76 -21.78 -0.88 10.65
C ARG A 76 -22.74 0.31 10.60
N ALA A 77 -23.91 0.11 10.01
CA ALA A 77 -24.90 1.17 9.81
C ALA A 77 -25.58 1.59 11.12
N ASP A 78 -25.68 0.65 12.06
CA ASP A 78 -26.29 0.77 13.38
C ASP A 78 -25.33 1.26 14.47
N ASP A 79 -24.02 1.30 14.20
CA ASP A 79 -23.02 1.67 15.20
C ASP A 79 -22.95 3.20 15.44
N PRO A 80 -22.79 3.62 16.72
CA PRO A 80 -22.45 5.00 17.06
C PRO A 80 -21.02 5.33 16.60
N TYR A 81 -20.70 6.62 16.57
CA TYR A 81 -19.33 7.06 16.35
C TYR A 81 -18.52 6.89 17.64
N ARG A 82 -17.38 6.21 17.58
CA ARG A 82 -16.50 5.98 18.73
C ARG A 82 -15.17 6.70 18.55
N PRO A 83 -14.99 7.90 19.14
CA PRO A 83 -13.75 8.66 19.01
C PRO A 83 -12.54 7.86 19.49
N GLY A 84 -11.49 7.78 18.68
CA GLY A 84 -10.25 7.08 19.02
C GLY A 84 -10.28 5.56 18.83
N GLU A 85 -11.42 4.97 18.50
CA GLU A 85 -11.54 3.52 18.28
C GLU A 85 -11.42 3.13 16.80
N ARG A 86 -10.91 1.91 16.55
CA ARG A 86 -10.91 1.29 15.22
C ARG A 86 -12.22 0.55 14.96
N ALA A 87 -13.32 1.30 14.81
CA ALA A 87 -14.66 0.75 14.58
C ALA A 87 -15.01 0.45 13.10
N MET A 88 -14.08 0.70 12.17
CA MET A 88 -14.30 0.53 10.72
C MET A 88 -13.35 -0.49 10.12
N LEU A 89 -13.82 -1.18 9.07
CA LEU A 89 -13.02 -2.10 8.28
C LEU A 89 -12.56 -1.41 7.00
N LYS A 90 -11.25 -1.38 6.79
CA LYS A 90 -10.66 -0.94 5.52
C LYS A 90 -10.47 -2.16 4.63
N VAL A 91 -11.24 -2.24 3.55
CA VAL A 91 -11.16 -3.33 2.58
C VAL A 91 -10.41 -2.81 1.36
N LYS A 92 -9.17 -3.26 1.20
CA LYS A 92 -8.29 -2.89 0.09
C LYS A 92 -8.14 -4.06 -0.86
N GLN A 93 -7.93 -3.77 -2.15
CA GLN A 93 -7.45 -4.79 -3.09
C GLN A 93 -6.04 -5.21 -2.69
N GLN A 94 -5.83 -6.50 -2.50
CA GLN A 94 -4.48 -7.02 -2.24
C GLN A 94 -3.70 -7.01 -3.55
N ARG A 95 -2.65 -6.21 -3.61
CA ARG A 95 -1.72 -6.17 -4.75
C ARG A 95 -0.52 -7.05 -4.43
N THR A 96 -0.07 -7.82 -5.40
CA THR A 96 1.15 -8.64 -5.29
C THR A 96 2.09 -8.39 -6.45
N ALA A 97 3.37 -8.61 -6.21
CA ALA A 97 4.40 -8.58 -7.23
C ALA A 97 5.36 -9.75 -6.99
N ASP A 98 5.84 -10.35 -8.08
CA ASP A 98 6.93 -11.30 -8.00
C ASP A 98 8.25 -10.53 -8.12
N CYS A 99 9.07 -10.62 -7.08
CA CYS A 99 10.32 -9.88 -6.95
C CYS A 99 11.53 -10.81 -6.86
N VAL A 100 12.61 -10.43 -7.51
CA VAL A 100 13.91 -11.06 -7.30
C VAL A 100 14.44 -10.67 -5.93
N VAL A 101 15.04 -11.61 -5.21
CA VAL A 101 15.77 -11.33 -3.99
C VAL A 101 17.23 -11.04 -4.35
N GLY A 102 17.54 -9.76 -4.60
CA GLY A 102 18.88 -9.30 -4.98
C GLY A 102 19.84 -9.09 -3.81
N GLY A 103 19.35 -9.21 -2.58
CA GLY A 103 20.16 -9.04 -1.37
C GLY A 103 19.40 -9.35 -0.09
N PHE A 104 20.12 -9.37 1.03
CA PHE A 104 19.50 -9.46 2.35
C PHE A 104 20.27 -8.68 3.42
N ARG A 105 19.64 -8.47 4.57
CA ARG A 105 20.30 -7.94 5.77
C ARG A 105 20.18 -8.94 6.89
N TYR A 106 21.23 -9.04 7.71
CA TYR A 106 21.15 -9.76 8.98
C TYR A 106 20.25 -9.02 9.97
N ALA A 107 19.64 -9.78 10.87
CA ALA A 107 18.95 -9.26 12.04
C ALA A 107 19.97 -8.64 13.01
N GLU A 108 19.53 -7.66 13.79
CA GLU A 108 20.41 -6.99 14.75
C GLU A 108 20.95 -7.97 15.79
N GLY A 109 22.28 -8.01 15.93
CA GLY A 109 22.97 -8.86 16.90
C GLY A 109 22.91 -10.37 16.62
N LYS A 110 22.42 -10.79 15.44
CA LYS A 110 22.29 -12.21 15.08
C LYS A 110 22.75 -12.46 13.65
N ARG A 111 23.44 -13.57 13.43
CA ARG A 111 23.77 -14.08 12.09
C ARG A 111 22.59 -14.87 11.51
N GLU A 112 21.44 -14.20 11.43
CA GLU A 112 20.22 -14.71 10.82
C GLU A 112 19.63 -13.65 9.90
N VAL A 113 18.95 -14.05 8.83
CA VAL A 113 18.26 -13.12 7.93
C VAL A 113 17.22 -12.29 8.70
N GLY A 114 17.38 -10.97 8.65
CA GLY A 114 16.46 -9.98 9.21
C GLY A 114 15.47 -9.45 8.19
N SER A 115 15.93 -9.21 6.96
CA SER A 115 15.09 -8.75 5.85
C SER A 115 15.64 -9.18 4.49
N LEU A 116 14.75 -9.42 3.54
CA LEU A 116 15.08 -9.63 2.12
C LEU A 116 14.94 -8.32 1.35
N LEU A 117 15.90 -8.03 0.47
CA LEU A 117 15.90 -6.87 -0.42
C LEU A 117 15.36 -7.30 -1.79
N LEU A 118 14.37 -6.56 -2.27
CA LEU A 118 13.52 -6.94 -3.38
C LEU A 118 13.86 -6.10 -4.62
N GLY A 119 13.94 -6.77 -5.77
CA GLY A 119 14.26 -6.16 -7.04
C GLY A 119 13.26 -6.49 -8.15
N LEU A 120 13.12 -5.55 -9.08
CA LEU A 120 12.40 -5.74 -10.34
C LEU A 120 13.27 -5.24 -11.50
N TYR A 121 13.23 -5.95 -12.63
CA TYR A 121 13.93 -5.58 -13.85
C TYR A 121 13.20 -4.44 -14.57
N ASP A 122 13.95 -3.39 -14.92
CA ASP A 122 13.49 -2.32 -15.78
C ASP A 122 13.53 -2.68 -17.28
N ASP A 123 13.21 -1.71 -18.14
CA ASP A 123 13.21 -1.89 -19.59
C ASP A 123 14.60 -1.96 -20.21
N ALA A 124 15.64 -1.52 -19.49
CA ALA A 124 17.03 -1.69 -19.87
C ALA A 124 17.61 -3.05 -19.41
N GLY A 125 16.84 -3.86 -18.67
CA GLY A 125 17.29 -5.13 -18.11
C GLY A 125 18.13 -4.97 -16.84
N LEU A 126 18.10 -3.80 -16.20
CA LEU A 126 18.76 -3.54 -14.93
C LEU A 126 17.84 -3.91 -13.76
N LEU A 127 18.41 -4.57 -12.75
CA LEU A 127 17.68 -4.97 -11.55
C LEU A 127 17.66 -3.82 -10.54
N ASP A 128 16.51 -3.16 -10.42
CA ASP A 128 16.28 -2.04 -9.50
C ASP A 128 15.80 -2.52 -8.13
N HIS A 129 16.39 -1.99 -7.07
CA HIS A 129 15.89 -2.17 -5.70
C HIS A 129 14.58 -1.40 -5.46
N VAL A 130 13.49 -2.15 -5.37
CA VAL A 130 12.13 -1.61 -5.20
C VAL A 130 11.65 -1.59 -3.75
N GLY A 131 12.33 -2.27 -2.84
CA GLY A 131 11.93 -2.30 -1.43
C GLY A 131 12.51 -3.49 -0.67
N PHE A 132 11.97 -3.75 0.51
CA PHE A 132 12.38 -4.90 1.33
C PHE A 132 11.19 -5.47 2.10
N THR A 133 11.34 -6.70 2.59
CA THR A 133 10.39 -7.37 3.49
C THR A 133 11.10 -7.88 4.73
N THR A 134 10.53 -7.60 5.91
CA THR A 134 10.91 -8.18 7.22
C THR A 134 9.91 -9.23 7.70
N ALA A 135 8.75 -9.32 7.04
CA ALA A 135 7.62 -10.16 7.42
C ALA A 135 7.81 -11.61 6.96
N LEU A 136 8.85 -12.26 7.49
CA LEU A 136 9.24 -13.64 7.18
C LEU A 136 8.64 -14.62 8.20
N ALA A 137 7.38 -14.45 8.55
CA ALA A 137 6.69 -15.34 9.48
C ALA A 137 6.49 -16.72 8.85
N GLY A 138 6.72 -17.80 9.63
CA GLY A 138 6.61 -19.18 9.14
C GLY A 138 7.77 -19.63 8.25
N VAL A 139 8.78 -18.78 8.02
CA VAL A 139 10.01 -19.14 7.31
C VAL A 139 11.06 -19.60 8.34
N ASP A 140 11.69 -20.75 8.08
CA ASP A 140 12.87 -21.17 8.83
C ASP A 140 14.04 -20.22 8.51
N ARG A 141 14.33 -19.30 9.44
CA ARG A 141 15.37 -18.30 9.26
C ARG A 141 16.77 -18.90 9.24
N GLY A 142 17.01 -20.01 9.95
CA GLY A 142 18.31 -20.66 9.98
C GLY A 142 18.62 -21.31 8.63
N ALA A 143 17.68 -22.13 8.14
CA ALA A 143 17.80 -22.75 6.83
C ALA A 143 17.88 -21.71 5.70
N LEU A 144 17.04 -20.67 5.76
CA LEU A 144 17.10 -19.59 4.77
C LEU A 144 18.45 -18.85 4.83
N THR A 145 18.98 -18.56 6.01
CA THR A 145 20.29 -17.88 6.13
C THR A 145 21.39 -18.72 5.50
N ALA A 146 21.45 -20.03 5.80
CA ALA A 146 22.44 -20.92 5.21
C ALA A 146 22.32 -20.94 3.67
N GLN A 147 21.10 -21.02 3.13
CA GLN A 147 20.88 -20.96 1.69
C GLN A 147 21.36 -19.62 1.09
N LEU A 148 20.96 -18.50 1.66
CA LEU A 148 21.32 -17.17 1.15
C LEU A 148 22.83 -16.92 1.21
N GLU A 149 23.51 -17.40 2.25
CA GLU A 149 24.97 -17.27 2.37
C GLU A 149 25.72 -17.94 1.21
N THR A 150 25.20 -19.04 0.66
CA THR A 150 25.80 -19.70 -0.54
C THR A 150 25.62 -18.90 -1.84
N LEU A 151 24.68 -17.95 -1.84
CA LEU A 151 24.33 -17.13 -2.99
C LEU A 151 24.96 -15.73 -2.91
N ILE A 152 25.79 -15.44 -1.91
CA ILE A 152 26.41 -14.13 -1.73
C ILE A 152 27.35 -13.84 -2.90
N GLU A 153 26.97 -12.88 -3.73
CA GLU A 153 27.73 -12.49 -4.92
C GLU A 153 27.36 -11.05 -5.33
N PRO A 154 28.33 -10.14 -5.43
CA PRO A 154 28.11 -8.81 -6.00
C PRO A 154 27.73 -8.87 -7.49
N PRO A 155 26.96 -7.89 -8.01
CA PRO A 155 26.53 -6.67 -7.33
C PRO A 155 25.18 -6.79 -6.60
N GLY A 156 24.44 -7.89 -6.78
CA GLY A 156 23.08 -8.07 -6.28
C GLY A 156 22.00 -7.24 -6.99
N PHE A 157 22.25 -5.95 -7.18
CA PHE A 157 21.41 -5.04 -7.97
C PHE A 157 22.27 -4.34 -9.03
N THR A 158 21.78 -4.26 -10.26
CA THR A 158 22.51 -3.68 -11.40
C THR A 158 21.97 -2.31 -11.84
N GLY A 159 20.80 -1.92 -11.35
CA GLY A 159 20.24 -0.58 -11.49
C GLY A 159 20.35 0.22 -10.19
N ASN A 160 19.21 0.68 -9.68
CA ASN A 160 19.14 1.34 -8.38
C ASN A 160 19.49 0.36 -7.24
N ALA A 161 20.45 0.71 -6.38
CA ALA A 161 20.87 -0.13 -5.27
C ALA A 161 20.26 0.27 -3.92
N PRO A 162 20.16 -0.64 -2.94
CA PRO A 162 19.83 -0.33 -1.56
C PRO A 162 20.85 0.65 -0.94
N GLY A 163 20.36 1.64 -0.17
CA GLY A 163 21.23 2.56 0.57
C GLY A 163 21.67 3.82 -0.18
N GLY A 164 21.05 4.16 -1.31
CA GLY A 164 21.26 5.47 -1.97
C GLY A 164 21.00 6.68 -1.05
N PRO A 165 21.55 7.87 -1.39
CA PRO A 165 21.57 9.02 -0.50
C PRO A 165 20.14 9.45 -0.08
N SER A 166 19.87 9.43 1.22
CA SER A 166 18.58 9.79 1.82
C SER A 166 18.80 10.52 3.14
N ARG A 167 17.99 11.54 3.43
CA ARG A 167 18.00 12.28 4.72
C ARG A 167 17.75 11.41 5.95
N TRP A 168 17.27 10.18 5.75
CA TRP A 168 17.00 9.20 6.81
C TRP A 168 17.91 7.96 6.72
N ALA A 169 18.94 7.98 5.88
CA ALA A 169 19.92 6.89 5.82
C ALA A 169 20.75 6.88 7.11
N THR A 170 20.57 5.86 7.93
CA THR A 170 21.50 5.50 9.03
C THR A 170 22.57 4.53 8.51
N GLU A 171 23.68 4.36 9.22
CA GLU A 171 24.71 3.33 8.88
C GLU A 171 24.11 1.93 8.69
N ARG A 172 23.05 1.60 9.45
CA ARG A 172 22.28 0.34 9.33
C ARG A 172 21.55 0.17 8.00
N SER A 173 21.30 1.26 7.28
CA SER A 173 20.69 1.22 5.93
C SER A 173 21.65 0.68 4.88
N VAL A 174 22.95 0.73 5.17
CA VAL A 174 24.05 0.56 4.20
C VAL A 174 24.63 -0.85 4.22
N ALA A 175 24.64 -1.53 5.37
CA ALA A 175 25.16 -2.89 5.47
C ALA A 175 24.12 -3.94 5.01
N TRP A 176 24.35 -4.53 3.83
CA TRP A 176 23.58 -5.65 3.29
C TRP A 176 24.51 -6.58 2.51
N GLN A 177 24.08 -7.83 2.32
CA GLN A 177 24.81 -8.82 1.52
C GLN A 177 24.16 -8.94 0.14
N PRO A 178 24.92 -8.72 -0.95
CA PRO A 178 24.42 -8.91 -2.30
C PRO A 178 24.26 -10.39 -2.61
N LEU A 179 23.24 -10.71 -3.42
CA LEU A 179 22.95 -12.07 -3.81
C LEU A 179 22.93 -12.20 -5.33
N ARG A 180 23.42 -13.33 -5.84
CA ARG A 180 23.17 -13.72 -7.21
C ARG A 180 21.64 -13.79 -7.46
N PRO A 181 21.11 -13.16 -8.53
CA PRO A 181 19.68 -13.04 -8.74
C PRO A 181 19.06 -14.37 -9.21
N GLU A 182 18.83 -15.28 -8.27
CA GLU A 182 18.24 -16.61 -8.54
C GLU A 182 16.89 -16.81 -7.87
N LEU A 183 16.68 -16.20 -6.71
CA LEU A 183 15.50 -16.44 -5.90
C LEU A 183 14.40 -15.42 -6.23
N VAL A 184 13.18 -15.94 -6.41
CA VAL A 184 11.98 -15.11 -6.64
C VAL A 184 11.01 -15.32 -5.48
N ALA A 185 10.53 -14.21 -4.92
CA ALA A 185 9.52 -14.17 -3.88
C ALA A 185 8.29 -13.39 -4.36
N GLU A 186 7.11 -13.98 -4.16
CA GLU A 186 5.86 -13.23 -4.27
C GLU A 186 5.66 -12.42 -3.00
N VAL A 187 5.41 -11.12 -3.16
CA VAL A 187 5.20 -10.21 -2.05
C VAL A 187 3.90 -9.43 -2.23
N ARG A 188 3.21 -9.14 -1.14
CA ARG A 188 2.11 -8.17 -1.13
C ARG A 188 2.63 -6.77 -0.83
N TYR A 189 2.05 -5.76 -1.45
CA TYR A 189 2.36 -4.35 -1.23
C TYR A 189 1.10 -3.49 -1.23
N ASP A 190 1.18 -2.30 -0.62
CA ASP A 190 0.06 -1.35 -0.57
C ASP A 190 0.21 -0.30 -1.69
N GLN A 191 1.29 0.49 -1.63
CA GLN A 191 1.50 1.64 -2.52
C GLN A 191 2.87 1.61 -3.18
N VAL A 192 2.98 2.28 -4.32
CA VAL A 192 4.24 2.51 -5.04
C VAL A 192 4.41 4.01 -5.27
N THR A 193 5.54 4.56 -4.84
CA THR A 193 5.90 5.97 -5.04
C THR A 193 7.34 6.07 -5.51
N GLY A 194 7.59 6.82 -6.58
CA GLY A 194 8.93 6.94 -7.17
C GLY A 194 9.49 5.56 -7.55
N GLY A 195 8.62 4.65 -7.99
CA GLY A 195 9.02 3.31 -8.42
C GLY A 195 9.44 2.36 -7.30
N ARG A 196 9.13 2.65 -6.04
CA ARG A 196 9.46 1.80 -4.88
C ARG A 196 8.24 1.55 -4.01
N PHE A 197 8.20 0.39 -3.35
CA PHE A 197 7.17 0.04 -2.38
C PHE A 197 7.16 1.04 -1.21
N ARG A 198 5.96 1.48 -0.85
CA ARG A 198 5.67 2.33 0.30
C ARG A 198 4.69 1.61 1.22
N HIS A 199 4.95 1.75 2.52
CA HIS A 199 4.29 0.99 3.58
C HIS A 199 4.62 -0.52 3.43
N GLY A 200 4.86 -1.21 4.56
CA GLY A 200 5.64 -2.46 4.58
C GLY A 200 5.22 -3.53 3.54
N THR A 201 6.21 -4.12 2.88
CA THR A 201 6.03 -5.24 1.94
C THR A 201 5.93 -6.54 2.73
N GLY A 202 4.92 -7.37 2.45
CA GLY A 202 4.73 -8.66 3.11
C GLY A 202 5.19 -9.82 2.23
N PHE A 203 6.02 -10.72 2.76
CA PHE A 203 6.34 -11.97 2.06
C PHE A 203 5.10 -12.86 2.02
N LEU A 204 4.79 -13.44 0.86
CA LEU A 204 3.71 -14.42 0.71
C LEU A 204 4.28 -15.83 0.54
N ARG A 205 5.10 -16.03 -0.49
CA ARG A 205 5.67 -17.35 -0.82
C ARG A 205 6.86 -17.24 -1.76
N TRP A 206 7.67 -18.29 -1.79
CA TRP A 206 8.69 -18.49 -2.82
C TRP A 206 8.05 -18.88 -4.15
N ARG A 207 8.67 -18.48 -5.26
CA ARG A 207 8.23 -18.74 -6.63
C ARG A 207 9.33 -19.46 -7.43
N PRO A 208 9.65 -20.73 -7.09
CA PRO A 208 10.66 -21.50 -7.84
C PRO A 208 10.21 -21.78 -9.28
N ASP A 209 8.94 -21.58 -9.58
CA ASP A 209 8.34 -21.68 -10.91
C ASP A 209 8.62 -20.47 -11.82
N LYS A 210 9.19 -19.37 -11.28
CA LYS A 210 9.49 -18.16 -12.05
C LYS A 210 10.98 -17.93 -12.22
N ALA A 211 11.37 -17.59 -13.45
CA ALA A 211 12.71 -17.12 -13.73
C ALA A 211 12.87 -15.66 -13.25
N PRO A 212 14.04 -15.27 -12.70
CA PRO A 212 14.31 -13.90 -12.26
C PRO A 212 14.01 -12.84 -13.32
N GLY A 213 14.36 -13.08 -14.58
CA GLY A 213 14.11 -12.16 -15.70
C GLY A 213 12.63 -11.87 -16.00
N GLN A 214 11.70 -12.66 -15.45
CA GLN A 214 10.25 -12.41 -15.56
C GLN A 214 9.75 -11.39 -14.52
N CYS A 215 10.57 -11.04 -13.53
CA CYS A 215 10.20 -10.12 -12.45
C CYS A 215 10.39 -8.68 -12.91
N ARG A 216 9.49 -8.17 -13.76
CA ARG A 216 9.60 -6.85 -14.38
C ARG A 216 8.79 -5.77 -13.65
N ARG A 217 9.17 -4.50 -13.86
CA ARG A 217 8.54 -3.33 -13.24
C ARG A 217 7.08 -3.09 -13.68
N ASP A 218 6.71 -3.58 -14.86
CA ASP A 218 5.35 -3.49 -15.43
C ASP A 218 4.27 -4.20 -14.58
N GLN A 219 4.67 -5.09 -13.67
CA GLN A 219 3.78 -5.68 -12.66
C GLN A 219 3.25 -4.64 -11.66
N LEU A 220 3.96 -3.53 -11.46
CA LEU A 220 3.57 -2.51 -10.50
C LEU A 220 2.45 -1.64 -11.07
N ALA A 221 1.26 -1.74 -10.47
CA ALA A 221 0.19 -0.78 -10.73
C ALA A 221 0.70 0.67 -10.52
N PRO A 222 0.39 1.60 -11.43
CA PRO A 222 0.91 2.96 -11.39
C PRO A 222 0.49 3.73 -10.13
N GLU A 223 1.28 4.75 -9.79
CA GLU A 223 1.03 5.67 -8.68
C GLU A 223 -0.33 6.36 -8.84
N LEU A 224 -1.17 6.28 -7.80
CA LEU A 224 -2.52 6.84 -7.80
C LEU A 224 -2.41 8.38 -7.82
N ARG A 225 -2.82 9.01 -8.93
CA ARG A 225 -2.86 10.48 -9.01
C ARG A 225 -4.21 10.99 -8.45
N PRO A 226 -4.22 11.89 -7.47
CA PRO A 226 -5.46 12.43 -6.86
C PRO A 226 -6.45 13.05 -7.86
N GLY A 227 -5.98 13.55 -9.00
CA GLY A 227 -6.81 14.24 -10.00
C GLY A 227 -7.83 13.38 -10.76
N ARG A 228 -7.91 12.06 -10.51
CA ARG A 228 -8.87 11.14 -11.17
C ARG A 228 -10.03 10.67 -10.28
N LEU A 229 -10.30 11.35 -9.17
CA LEU A 229 -11.36 10.97 -8.23
C LEU A 229 -12.78 11.27 -8.73
N LEU A 230 -12.98 12.37 -9.47
CA LEU A 230 -14.31 12.86 -9.87
C LEU A 230 -15.15 11.84 -10.69
N PRO A 231 -14.59 11.07 -11.64
CA PRO A 231 -15.34 10.04 -12.37
C PRO A 231 -15.79 8.85 -11.50
N ILE A 232 -15.11 8.58 -10.39
CA ILE A 232 -15.44 7.47 -9.48
C ILE A 232 -16.56 7.88 -8.52
N LEU A 233 -16.58 9.16 -8.11
CA LEU A 233 -17.60 9.71 -7.21
C LEU A 233 -18.96 9.98 -7.90
N SER A 234 -19.01 9.94 -9.23
CA SER A 234 -20.19 10.29 -10.03
C SER A 234 -21.03 9.09 -10.50
N VAL A 235 -20.66 7.87 -10.11
CA VAL A 235 -21.47 6.66 -10.37
C VAL A 235 -22.26 6.31 -9.10
N GLY A 236 -23.37 7.01 -8.93
CA GLY A 236 -24.47 6.65 -8.03
C GLY A 236 -25.58 5.99 -8.82
#